data_AF-A0A7S2BRC9-F1
#
_entry.id   AF-A0A7S2BRC9-F1
#
_cell.length_a   1.000
_cell.length_b   1.000
_cell.length_c   1.000
_cell.angle_alpha   90.00
_cell.angle_beta   90.00
_cell.angle_gamma   90.00
#
_symmetry.space_group_name_H-M   'P 1'
#
loop_
_entity.id
_entity.type
_entity.pdbx_description
1 polymer ?
#
loop_
_entity_poly.entity_id
_entity_poly.type
_entity_poly.pdbx_seq_one_letter_code
_entity_poly.pdbx_strand_id
1 'polypeptide(L)'
;MDPAALREQGILKSEEHDSAKVILDKASVLEKQLNAPVREYDSVKEKVRAGSIRAVASDWLESHISQKATMTIEEIEANSIKAAETLLSDKDALSALGASIQIRSIDQREEMGKHGIFKDSKKAASDSLAFNLQKDALSRKMTARSDITELKEKNIIFKDDGKSKELEKSLHSSMLNRALSGRTDKAELEERGIIKDPMHVYVVLEEEKFNICEKLQKFMLVRPTSDVLHQRGILEEDELAIVFKKLVGEEEELTLGALLGYMAAMEVRVPDGFREKFSIADQNQDGNISFNEFLELINAANISFEEDESNDEKTQEGSSVKFALLENLRRRSNYDDLVSRSILRESGSPAAALLERNLIKNRLKLNLAERSSPEELSRRGLLTEDTHPEDARQRRGSSASILEATLNSRPDAARMKDIGMIKNPLEQKLNAASLGRKLQMRGNAADLRKRGILIESAEHSYTTLVGGMTSVVKGIKFPTSELLKMEMVSEANRALEAQEMKEKFPPKPSVNDVLAELSEDDDDGDE
;
A
#
# COMPACT_ATOMS: atom_id res chain seq x y z
N MET A 1 17.96 -39.31 -103.50
CA MET A 1 19.06 -38.67 -104.26
C MET A 1 20.26 -38.63 -103.33
N ASP A 2 21.41 -39.10 -103.81
CA ASP A 2 22.62 -39.16 -102.99
C ASP A 2 23.13 -37.74 -102.71
N PRO A 3 23.22 -37.28 -101.44
CA PRO A 3 23.69 -35.94 -101.10
C PRO A 3 25.11 -35.65 -101.63
N ALA A 4 25.92 -36.69 -101.88
CA ALA A 4 27.21 -36.55 -102.53
C ALA A 4 27.12 -36.04 -103.98
N ALA A 5 26.09 -36.45 -104.73
CA ALA A 5 25.90 -36.05 -106.13
C ALA A 5 25.41 -34.60 -106.30
N LEU A 6 24.73 -34.04 -105.29
CA LEU A 6 24.28 -32.64 -105.30
C LEU A 6 25.39 -31.64 -104.93
N ARG A 7 26.44 -32.12 -104.25
CA ARG A 7 27.62 -31.31 -103.90
C ARG A 7 28.55 -31.10 -105.09
N GLU A 8 28.67 -32.08 -105.99
CA GLU A 8 29.45 -31.95 -107.24
C GLU A 8 28.82 -31.01 -108.28
N GLN A 9 27.52 -30.73 -108.18
CA GLN A 9 26.82 -29.79 -109.06
C GLN A 9 26.82 -28.33 -108.56
N GLY A 10 27.42 -28.03 -107.40
CA GLY A 10 27.61 -26.67 -106.89
C GLY A 10 26.35 -25.95 -106.39
N ILE A 11 25.27 -26.68 -106.10
CA ILE A 11 23.96 -26.10 -105.77
C ILE A 11 23.77 -25.85 -104.26
N LEU A 12 24.52 -26.53 -103.38
CA LEU A 12 24.40 -26.41 -101.91
C LEU A 12 25.66 -25.83 -101.27
N LYS A 13 25.51 -24.78 -100.44
CA LYS A 13 26.61 -24.21 -99.65
C LYS A 13 26.98 -25.15 -98.49
N SER A 14 28.23 -25.11 -98.03
CA SER A 14 28.78 -26.10 -97.07
C SER A 14 27.97 -26.25 -95.78
N GLU A 15 27.32 -25.19 -95.31
CA GLU A 15 26.51 -25.21 -94.07
C GLU A 15 25.15 -25.93 -94.25
N GLU A 16 24.61 -25.96 -95.47
CA GLU A 16 23.34 -26.64 -95.77
C GLU A 16 23.54 -28.16 -95.91
N HIS A 17 24.75 -28.59 -96.24
CA HIS A 17 25.10 -30.00 -96.36
C HIS A 17 25.08 -30.72 -95.01
N ASP A 18 25.59 -30.09 -93.95
CA ASP A 18 25.59 -30.69 -92.61
C ASP A 18 24.17 -30.74 -92.03
N SER A 19 23.36 -29.72 -92.34
CA SER A 19 21.94 -29.69 -92.00
C SER A 19 21.15 -30.79 -92.73
N ALA A 20 21.40 -30.98 -94.03
CA ALA A 20 20.77 -32.03 -94.83
C ALA A 20 21.17 -33.44 -94.36
N LYS A 21 22.44 -33.64 -93.97
CA LYS A 21 22.92 -34.90 -93.41
C LYS A 21 22.25 -35.23 -92.08
N VAL A 22 22.10 -34.26 -91.19
CA VAL A 22 21.36 -34.42 -89.91
C VAL A 22 19.89 -34.76 -90.16
N ILE A 23 19.26 -34.18 -91.18
CA ILE A 23 17.87 -34.48 -91.54
C ILE A 23 17.73 -35.90 -92.12
N LEU A 24 18.67 -36.33 -92.98
CA LEU A 24 18.69 -37.69 -93.54
C LEU A 24 18.96 -38.77 -92.48
N ASP A 25 19.87 -38.51 -91.54
CA ASP A 25 20.13 -39.42 -90.42
C ASP A 25 18.91 -39.51 -89.49
N LYS A 26 18.21 -38.38 -89.23
CA LYS A 26 16.93 -38.39 -88.49
C LYS A 26 15.83 -39.13 -89.24
N ALA A 27 15.74 -38.99 -90.56
CA ALA A 27 14.77 -39.70 -91.38
C ALA A 27 15.03 -41.23 -91.38
N SER A 28 16.30 -41.65 -91.43
CA SER A 28 16.69 -43.06 -91.31
C SER A 28 16.33 -43.66 -89.95
N VAL A 29 16.51 -42.90 -88.87
CA VAL A 29 16.11 -43.32 -87.52
C VAL A 29 14.59 -43.44 -87.41
N LEU A 30 13.84 -42.49 -87.97
CA LEU A 30 12.38 -42.54 -87.99
C LEU A 30 11.83 -43.71 -88.83
N GLU A 31 12.46 -44.03 -89.97
CA GLU A 31 12.06 -45.18 -90.79
C GLU A 31 12.34 -46.53 -90.09
N LYS A 32 13.44 -46.63 -89.32
CA LYS A 32 13.70 -47.79 -88.45
C LYS A 32 12.69 -47.89 -87.30
N GLN A 33 12.29 -46.77 -86.72
CA GLN A 33 11.28 -46.72 -85.65
C GLN A 33 9.87 -47.05 -86.14
N LEU A 34 9.50 -46.66 -87.37
CA LEU A 34 8.19 -46.95 -87.96
C LEU A 34 8.05 -48.40 -88.46
N ASN A 35 9.15 -49.06 -88.85
CA ASN A 35 9.13 -50.46 -89.30
C ASN A 35 9.31 -51.50 -88.18
N ALA A 36 9.76 -51.10 -86.98
CA ALA A 36 9.88 -51.98 -85.81
C ALA A 36 8.54 -52.57 -85.31
N PRO A 37 7.42 -51.81 -85.18
CA PRO A 37 6.17 -52.36 -84.63
C PRO A 37 5.45 -53.33 -85.57
N VAL A 38 5.79 -53.37 -86.86
CA VAL A 38 5.15 -54.29 -87.83
C VAL A 38 5.64 -55.73 -87.65
N ARG A 39 6.89 -55.94 -87.19
CA ARG A 39 7.43 -57.29 -86.92
C ARG A 39 7.00 -57.87 -85.57
N GLU A 40 6.75 -57.02 -84.58
CA GLU A 40 6.27 -57.47 -83.27
C GLU A 40 4.78 -57.83 -83.30
N TYR A 41 3.98 -57.17 -84.16
CA TYR A 41 2.55 -57.45 -84.27
C TYR A 41 2.24 -58.88 -84.76
N ASP A 42 3.06 -59.42 -85.68
CA ASP A 42 2.88 -60.79 -86.18
C ASP A 42 3.29 -61.85 -85.15
N SER A 43 4.32 -61.58 -84.32
CA SER A 43 4.72 -62.48 -83.22
C SER A 43 3.69 -62.50 -82.08
N VAL A 44 3.07 -61.36 -81.77
CA VAL A 44 2.00 -61.26 -80.76
C VAL A 44 0.72 -61.96 -81.24
N LYS A 45 0.40 -61.87 -82.54
CA LYS A 45 -0.78 -62.53 -83.13
C LYS A 45 -0.70 -64.06 -83.07
N GLU A 46 0.50 -64.63 -83.16
CA GLU A 46 0.74 -66.07 -83.04
C GLU A 46 0.65 -66.56 -81.58
N LYS A 47 1.17 -65.79 -80.62
CA LYS A 47 1.11 -66.11 -79.18
C LYS A 47 -0.30 -65.94 -78.58
N VAL A 48 -1.14 -65.05 -79.12
CA VAL A 48 -2.54 -64.88 -78.69
C VAL A 48 -3.43 -66.08 -79.11
N ARG A 49 -3.09 -66.81 -80.18
CA ARG A 49 -3.78 -68.06 -80.57
C ARG A 49 -3.49 -69.25 -79.65
N ALA A 50 -2.41 -69.20 -78.87
CA ALA A 50 -1.99 -70.26 -77.94
C ALA A 50 -2.59 -70.13 -76.52
N GLY A 51 -3.53 -69.20 -76.29
CA GLY A 51 -4.33 -69.18 -75.06
C GLY A 51 -3.63 -68.68 -73.80
N SER A 52 -2.62 -67.81 -73.91
CA SER A 52 -1.98 -67.17 -72.74
C SER A 52 -1.83 -65.64 -72.91
N ILE A 53 -2.96 -64.95 -72.94
CA ILE A 53 -3.02 -63.47 -73.02
C ILE A 53 -2.36 -62.81 -71.79
N ARG A 54 -2.39 -63.48 -70.63
CA ARG A 54 -1.87 -62.93 -69.38
C ARG A 54 -0.34 -62.96 -69.29
N ALA A 55 0.33 -63.97 -69.89
CA ALA A 55 1.79 -64.05 -69.89
C ALA A 55 2.42 -63.02 -70.84
N VAL A 56 1.86 -62.85 -72.04
CA VAL A 56 2.36 -61.88 -73.03
C VAL A 56 2.22 -60.43 -72.53
N ALA A 57 1.14 -60.12 -71.81
CA ALA A 57 0.94 -58.80 -71.22
C ALA A 57 1.95 -58.50 -70.09
N SER A 58 2.33 -59.50 -69.30
CA SER A 58 3.30 -59.34 -68.21
C SER A 58 4.72 -59.13 -68.74
N ASP A 59 5.16 -59.95 -69.70
CA ASP A 59 6.50 -59.85 -70.29
C ASP A 59 6.69 -58.53 -71.05
N TRP A 60 5.65 -58.06 -71.74
CA TRP A 60 5.69 -56.78 -72.44
C TRP A 60 5.78 -55.59 -71.46
N LEU A 61 5.01 -55.63 -70.37
CA LEU A 61 5.06 -54.59 -69.33
C LEU A 61 6.41 -54.56 -68.61
N GLU A 62 6.98 -55.71 -68.25
CA GLU A 62 8.28 -55.77 -67.58
C GLU A 62 9.42 -55.31 -68.49
N SER A 63 9.39 -55.69 -69.78
CA SER A 63 10.38 -55.22 -70.76
C SER A 63 10.30 -53.71 -70.97
N HIS A 64 9.11 -53.14 -71.13
CA HIS A 64 8.94 -51.70 -71.31
C HIS A 64 9.28 -50.89 -70.06
N ILE A 65 8.98 -51.39 -68.86
CA ILE A 65 9.36 -50.72 -67.61
C ILE A 65 10.90 -50.73 -67.46
N SER A 66 11.54 -51.87 -67.75
CA SER A 66 13.00 -52.01 -67.61
C SER A 66 13.75 -51.13 -68.61
N GLN A 67 13.31 -51.09 -69.88
CA GLN A 67 13.96 -50.29 -70.92
C GLN A 67 13.76 -48.77 -70.73
N LYS A 68 12.60 -48.36 -70.19
CA LYS A 68 12.33 -46.95 -69.89
C LYS A 68 13.03 -46.48 -68.61
N ALA A 69 13.33 -47.39 -67.69
CA ALA A 69 14.12 -47.10 -66.49
C ALA A 69 15.62 -46.96 -66.79
N THR A 70 16.17 -47.71 -67.75
CA THR A 70 17.60 -47.60 -68.08
C THR A 70 17.93 -46.36 -68.92
N MET A 71 17.06 -45.97 -69.86
CA MET A 71 17.28 -44.76 -70.67
C MET A 71 17.21 -43.46 -69.84
N THR A 72 16.38 -43.40 -68.81
CA THR A 72 16.30 -42.20 -67.96
C THR A 72 17.51 -42.06 -67.04
N ILE A 73 18.12 -43.17 -66.60
CA ILE A 73 19.32 -43.12 -65.74
C ILE A 73 20.52 -42.60 -66.54
N GLU A 74 20.76 -43.11 -67.74
CA GLU A 74 21.88 -42.65 -68.58
C GLU A 74 21.73 -41.18 -69.02
N GLU A 75 20.50 -40.73 -69.33
CA GLU A 75 20.24 -39.31 -69.64
C GLU A 75 20.39 -38.40 -68.40
N ILE A 76 20.03 -38.88 -67.20
CA ILE A 76 20.24 -38.13 -65.96
C ILE A 76 21.74 -38.06 -65.62
N GLU A 77 22.49 -39.14 -65.80
CA GLU A 77 23.93 -39.18 -65.57
C GLU A 77 24.69 -38.29 -66.55
N ALA A 78 24.38 -38.36 -67.85
CA ALA A 78 25.01 -37.50 -68.86
C ALA A 78 24.70 -36.00 -68.65
N ASN A 79 23.47 -35.66 -68.24
CA ASN A 79 23.10 -34.27 -67.95
C ASN A 79 23.69 -33.76 -66.63
N SER A 80 23.82 -34.62 -65.62
CA SER A 80 24.44 -34.25 -64.33
C SER A 80 25.95 -34.05 -64.46
N ILE A 81 26.64 -34.83 -65.30
CA ILE A 81 28.07 -34.63 -65.59
C ILE A 81 28.30 -33.32 -66.34
N LYS A 82 27.49 -33.03 -67.38
CA LYS A 82 27.58 -31.74 -68.10
C LYS A 82 27.24 -30.54 -67.23
N ALA A 83 26.29 -30.68 -66.30
CA ALA A 83 25.98 -29.64 -65.32
C ALA A 83 27.09 -29.46 -64.27
N ALA A 84 27.79 -30.54 -63.90
CA ALA A 84 28.93 -30.46 -62.98
C ALA A 84 30.14 -29.76 -63.62
N GLU A 85 30.40 -29.99 -64.91
CA GLU A 85 31.49 -29.33 -65.64
C GLU A 85 31.27 -27.81 -65.82
N THR A 86 30.03 -27.37 -66.06
CA THR A 86 29.71 -25.92 -66.09
C THR A 86 29.83 -25.27 -64.71
N LEU A 87 29.44 -25.97 -63.64
CA LEU A 87 29.57 -25.47 -62.27
C LEU A 87 31.02 -25.41 -61.78
N LEU A 88 31.93 -26.24 -62.30
CA LEU A 88 33.36 -26.16 -61.96
C LEU A 88 34.06 -24.98 -62.64
N SER A 89 33.68 -24.62 -63.87
CA SER A 89 34.19 -23.42 -64.55
C SER A 89 33.72 -22.12 -63.89
N ASP A 90 32.53 -22.12 -63.28
CA ASP A 90 31.99 -20.98 -62.55
C ASP A 90 32.51 -20.88 -61.11
N LYS A 91 33.26 -21.86 -60.61
CA LYS A 91 33.75 -21.87 -59.21
C LYS A 91 34.78 -20.77 -58.95
N ASP A 92 35.60 -20.43 -59.95
CA ASP A 92 36.56 -19.33 -59.88
C ASP A 92 35.87 -17.96 -60.02
N ALA A 93 34.80 -17.88 -60.84
CA ALA A 93 33.96 -16.70 -60.94
C ALA A 93 33.13 -16.47 -59.65
N LEU A 94 32.60 -17.54 -59.04
CA LEU A 94 31.86 -17.51 -57.77
C LEU A 94 32.77 -17.23 -56.58
N SER A 95 34.05 -17.61 -56.63
CA SER A 95 35.04 -17.21 -55.62
C SER A 95 35.32 -15.71 -55.68
N ALA A 96 35.51 -15.15 -56.89
CA ALA A 96 35.70 -13.72 -57.08
C ALA A 96 34.43 -12.90 -56.76
N LEU A 97 33.25 -13.41 -57.13
CA LEU A 97 31.96 -12.81 -56.76
C LEU A 97 31.71 -12.93 -55.25
N GLY A 98 32.07 -14.05 -54.62
CA GLY A 98 31.98 -14.26 -53.18
C GLY A 98 32.86 -13.31 -52.38
N ALA A 99 34.09 -13.07 -52.83
CA ALA A 99 35.00 -12.10 -52.21
C ALA A 99 34.50 -10.66 -52.38
N SER A 100 33.99 -10.30 -53.56
CA SER A 100 33.46 -8.95 -53.84
C SER A 100 32.10 -8.68 -53.16
N ILE A 101 31.24 -9.69 -53.02
CA ILE A 101 30.02 -9.63 -52.21
C ILE A 101 30.38 -9.53 -50.72
N GLN A 102 31.40 -10.25 -50.24
CA GLN A 102 31.85 -10.13 -48.86
C GLN A 102 32.37 -8.73 -48.56
N ILE A 103 33.20 -8.14 -49.42
CA ILE A 103 33.72 -6.77 -49.23
C ILE A 103 32.58 -5.75 -49.22
N ARG A 104 31.66 -5.78 -50.21
CA ARG A 104 30.48 -4.91 -50.20
C ARG A 104 29.57 -5.13 -48.99
N SER A 105 29.45 -6.36 -48.49
CA SER A 105 28.63 -6.66 -47.32
C SER A 105 29.24 -6.14 -46.02
N ILE A 106 30.57 -5.99 -45.95
CA ILE A 106 31.27 -5.41 -44.79
C ILE A 106 31.08 -3.89 -44.79
N ASP A 107 31.32 -3.23 -45.92
CA ASP A 107 31.16 -1.77 -46.04
C ASP A 107 29.71 -1.33 -45.79
N GLN A 108 28.73 -2.05 -46.34
CA GLN A 108 27.31 -1.78 -46.09
C GLN A 108 26.91 -2.02 -44.63
N ARG A 109 27.52 -3.00 -43.94
CA ARG A 109 27.26 -3.21 -42.50
C ARG A 109 27.84 -2.07 -41.66
N GLU A 110 29.00 -1.54 -42.03
CA GLU A 110 29.58 -0.39 -41.35
C GLU A 110 28.76 0.89 -41.56
N GLU A 111 28.29 1.14 -42.79
CA GLU A 111 27.41 2.28 -43.09
C GLU A 111 26.04 2.14 -42.40
N MET A 112 25.41 0.97 -42.46
CA MET A 112 24.16 0.72 -41.72
C MET A 112 24.36 0.75 -40.20
N GLY A 113 25.56 0.44 -39.72
CA GLY A 113 25.97 0.61 -38.32
C GLY A 113 26.07 2.09 -37.92
N LYS A 114 26.64 2.94 -38.78
CA LYS A 114 26.68 4.41 -38.60
C LYS A 114 25.28 5.02 -38.61
N HIS A 115 24.35 4.46 -39.37
CA HIS A 115 22.95 4.89 -39.40
C HIS A 115 22.08 4.26 -38.30
N GLY A 116 22.65 3.44 -37.42
CA GLY A 116 21.94 2.82 -36.30
C GLY A 116 20.92 1.75 -36.71
N ILE A 117 20.89 1.36 -37.98
CA ILE A 117 20.00 0.34 -38.53
C ILE A 117 20.53 -1.05 -38.18
N PHE A 118 21.85 -1.25 -38.25
CA PHE A 118 22.49 -2.51 -37.92
C PHE A 118 23.24 -2.40 -36.59
N LYS A 119 22.71 -3.04 -35.53
CA LYS A 119 23.42 -3.15 -34.26
C LYS A 119 24.33 -4.36 -34.30
N ASP A 120 25.64 -4.14 -34.12
CA ASP A 120 26.59 -5.24 -33.93
C ASP A 120 26.06 -6.16 -32.83
N SER A 121 26.06 -7.48 -33.01
CA SER A 121 25.50 -8.42 -32.02
C SER A 121 26.09 -8.22 -30.62
N LYS A 122 27.37 -7.83 -30.54
CA LYS A 122 28.06 -7.43 -29.31
C LYS A 122 27.51 -6.13 -28.71
N LYS A 123 27.25 -5.11 -29.53
CA LYS A 123 26.63 -3.84 -29.09
C LYS A 123 25.17 -4.03 -28.72
N ALA A 124 24.42 -4.86 -29.45
CA ALA A 124 23.05 -5.20 -29.11
C ALA A 124 22.97 -5.92 -27.75
N ALA A 125 23.91 -6.82 -27.46
CA ALA A 125 24.02 -7.47 -26.16
C ALA A 125 24.38 -6.47 -25.04
N SER A 126 25.34 -5.56 -25.28
CA SER A 126 25.70 -4.52 -24.29
C SER A 126 24.57 -3.52 -24.07
N ASP A 127 23.87 -3.10 -25.12
CA ASP A 127 22.72 -2.20 -25.05
C ASP A 127 21.57 -2.88 -24.29
N SER A 128 21.32 -4.17 -24.54
CA SER A 128 20.31 -4.94 -23.84
C SER A 128 20.65 -5.10 -22.35
N LEU A 129 21.92 -5.35 -22.02
CA LEU A 129 22.37 -5.40 -20.63
C LEU A 129 22.24 -4.03 -19.95
N ALA A 130 22.68 -2.96 -20.60
CA ALA A 130 22.56 -1.59 -20.08
C ALA A 130 21.08 -1.21 -19.86
N PHE A 131 20.21 -1.57 -20.80
CA PHE A 131 18.77 -1.37 -20.68
C PHE A 131 18.18 -2.16 -19.51
N ASN A 132 18.59 -3.42 -19.32
CA ASN A 132 18.12 -4.24 -18.19
C ASN A 132 18.62 -3.68 -16.85
N LEU A 133 19.87 -3.23 -16.76
CA LEU A 133 20.41 -2.58 -15.56
C LEU A 133 19.67 -1.27 -15.24
N GLN A 134 19.35 -0.46 -16.25
CA GLN A 134 18.54 0.75 -16.07
C GLN A 134 17.11 0.42 -15.64
N LYS A 135 16.50 -0.60 -16.24
CA LYS A 135 15.16 -1.09 -15.90
C LYS A 135 15.12 -1.59 -14.45
N ASP A 136 16.12 -2.35 -14.02
CA ASP A 136 16.22 -2.85 -12.65
C ASP A 136 16.47 -1.72 -11.65
N ALA A 137 17.33 -0.76 -11.98
CA ALA A 137 17.56 0.43 -11.15
C ALA A 137 16.27 1.26 -11.00
N LEU A 138 15.52 1.45 -12.09
CA LEU A 138 14.23 2.14 -12.06
C LEU A 138 13.20 1.34 -11.25
N SER A 139 13.15 0.03 -11.43
CA SER A 139 12.26 -0.86 -10.66
C SER A 139 12.50 -0.71 -9.16
N ARG A 140 13.77 -0.78 -8.72
CA ARG A 140 14.13 -0.56 -7.30
C ARG A 140 13.75 0.82 -6.79
N LYS A 141 13.95 1.88 -7.59
CA LYS A 141 13.54 3.25 -7.22
C LYS A 141 12.01 3.40 -7.14
N MET A 142 11.28 2.71 -8.00
CA MET A 142 9.81 2.72 -7.98
C MET A 142 9.25 1.96 -6.78
N THR A 143 9.86 0.83 -6.40
CA THR A 143 9.46 0.09 -5.19
C THR A 143 9.85 0.80 -3.90
N ALA A 144 10.94 1.58 -3.90
CA ALA A 144 11.39 2.36 -2.75
C ALA A 144 10.71 3.74 -2.63
N ARG A 145 9.76 4.07 -3.52
CA ARG A 145 9.09 5.36 -3.50
C ARG A 145 8.10 5.40 -2.33
N SER A 146 8.20 6.43 -1.50
CA SER A 146 7.20 6.73 -0.46
C SER A 146 5.79 6.84 -1.05
N ASP A 147 4.82 6.32 -0.29
CA ASP A 147 3.42 6.42 -0.66
C ASP A 147 2.95 7.88 -0.70
N ILE A 148 1.93 8.14 -1.50
CA ILE A 148 1.39 9.49 -1.67
C ILE A 148 0.85 10.06 -0.35
N THR A 149 0.43 9.21 0.58
CA THR A 149 0.01 9.58 1.94
C THR A 149 1.19 10.08 2.77
N GLU A 150 2.31 9.34 2.78
CA GLU A 150 3.54 9.77 3.48
C GLU A 150 4.09 11.09 2.91
N LEU A 151 4.03 11.26 1.58
CA LEU A 151 4.47 12.50 0.95
C LEU A 151 3.54 13.68 1.27
N LYS A 152 2.27 13.43 1.57
CA LYS A 152 1.32 14.45 2.05
C LYS A 152 1.57 14.79 3.51
N GLU A 153 1.84 13.79 4.35
CA GLU A 153 2.20 13.98 5.76
C GLU A 153 3.52 14.75 5.92
N LYS A 154 4.50 14.48 5.05
CA LYS A 154 5.75 15.24 4.97
C LYS A 154 5.61 16.62 4.34
N ASN A 155 4.39 17.05 4.00
CA ASN A 155 4.11 18.33 3.34
C ASN A 155 4.89 18.54 2.01
N ILE A 156 5.24 17.46 1.31
CA ILE A 156 5.91 17.53 -0.01
C ILE A 156 4.86 17.68 -1.11
N ILE A 157 3.74 16.96 -1.00
CA ILE A 157 2.60 17.08 -1.91
C ILE A 157 1.47 17.77 -1.16
N PHE A 158 1.11 18.97 -1.59
CA PHE A 158 -0.07 19.67 -1.10
C PHE A 158 -1.29 19.19 -1.89
N LYS A 159 -2.37 18.81 -1.19
CA LYS A 159 -3.67 18.51 -1.84
C LYS A 159 -4.39 19.76 -2.32
N ASP A 160 -3.89 20.89 -1.88
CA ASP A 160 -4.62 22.14 -1.78
C ASP A 160 -4.17 23.05 -2.91
N ASP A 161 -5.11 23.34 -3.82
CA ASP A 161 -4.98 24.42 -4.79
C ASP A 161 -4.53 25.66 -4.03
N GLY A 162 -3.52 26.40 -4.48
CA GLY A 162 -2.89 27.49 -3.69
C GLY A 162 -3.89 28.45 -3.03
N LYS A 163 -5.07 28.63 -3.63
CA LYS A 163 -6.23 29.38 -3.10
C LYS A 163 -6.73 28.88 -1.73
N SER A 164 -6.76 27.57 -1.49
CA SER A 164 -7.20 26.99 -0.22
C SER A 164 -6.23 27.27 0.92
N LYS A 165 -4.91 27.26 0.64
CA LYS A 165 -3.90 27.71 1.63
C LYS A 165 -4.00 29.19 1.94
N GLU A 166 -4.25 30.03 0.94
CA GLU A 166 -4.48 31.46 1.15
C GLU A 166 -5.72 31.72 1.99
N LEU A 167 -6.81 30.98 1.71
CA LEU A 167 -8.03 31.04 2.51
C LEU A 167 -7.78 30.57 3.95
N GLU A 168 -7.07 29.46 4.15
CA GLU A 168 -6.72 28.96 5.48
C GLU A 168 -5.85 29.97 6.24
N LYS A 169 -4.85 30.56 5.58
CA LYS A 169 -4.01 31.61 6.16
C LYS A 169 -4.83 32.85 6.52
N SER A 170 -5.77 33.26 5.68
CA SER A 170 -6.67 34.38 5.93
C SER A 170 -7.59 34.11 7.12
N LEU A 171 -8.18 32.91 7.19
CA LEU A 171 -9.01 32.48 8.32
C LEU A 171 -8.21 32.44 9.62
N HIS A 172 -7.04 31.83 9.63
CA HIS A 172 -6.17 31.81 10.80
C HIS A 172 -5.71 33.21 11.22
N SER A 173 -5.36 34.07 10.26
CA SER A 173 -5.01 35.46 10.55
C SER A 173 -6.18 36.22 11.15
N SER A 174 -7.40 36.04 10.63
CA SER A 174 -8.60 36.68 11.15
C SER A 174 -8.93 36.19 12.57
N MET A 175 -8.87 34.88 12.81
CA MET A 175 -9.06 34.29 14.13
C MET A 175 -8.01 34.77 15.13
N LEU A 176 -6.74 34.84 14.71
CA LEU A 176 -5.64 35.33 15.54
C LEU A 176 -5.84 36.81 15.87
N ASN A 177 -6.18 37.64 14.88
CA ASN A 177 -6.43 39.06 15.09
C ASN A 177 -7.62 39.28 16.03
N ARG A 178 -8.70 38.51 15.89
CA ARG A 178 -9.84 38.55 16.83
C ARG A 178 -9.44 38.13 18.24
N ALA A 179 -8.62 37.09 18.37
CA ALA A 179 -8.11 36.62 19.67
C ALA A 179 -7.16 37.63 20.32
N LEU A 180 -6.32 38.29 19.52
CA LEU A 180 -5.39 39.32 20.00
C LEU A 180 -6.12 40.61 20.37
N SER A 181 -7.14 41.02 19.60
CA SER A 181 -7.94 42.21 19.93
C SER A 181 -8.79 42.02 21.19
N GLY A 182 -9.18 40.77 21.49
CA GLY A 182 -9.90 40.42 22.71
C GLY A 182 -8.99 39.95 23.86
N ARG A 183 -7.67 40.13 23.74
CA ARG A 183 -6.73 39.69 24.77
C ARG A 183 -6.88 40.57 26.00
N THR A 184 -7.29 39.98 27.10
CA THR A 184 -7.36 40.65 28.41
C THR A 184 -5.98 41.05 28.88
N ASP A 185 -5.90 42.20 29.53
CA ASP A 185 -4.65 42.70 30.09
C ASP A 185 -4.09 41.77 31.17
N LYS A 186 -2.78 41.86 31.38
CA LYS A 186 -2.07 41.06 32.40
C LYS A 186 -2.69 41.25 33.79
N ALA A 187 -3.06 42.47 34.13
CA ALA A 187 -3.67 42.82 35.42
C ALA A 187 -5.02 42.09 35.65
N GLU A 188 -5.89 42.02 34.64
CA GLU A 188 -7.16 41.28 34.76
C GLU A 188 -6.92 39.76 34.92
N LEU A 189 -5.89 39.23 34.27
CA LEU A 189 -5.51 37.83 34.41
C LEU A 189 -4.90 37.52 35.79
N GLU A 190 -4.24 38.49 36.42
CA GLU A 190 -3.76 38.43 37.80
C GLU A 190 -4.92 38.49 38.79
N GLU A 191 -5.87 39.41 38.60
CA GLU A 191 -7.08 39.51 39.43
C GLU A 191 -7.94 38.23 39.36
N ARG A 192 -8.01 37.61 38.19
CA ARG A 192 -8.68 36.30 38.00
C ARG A 192 -7.85 35.11 38.53
N GLY A 193 -6.64 35.34 39.04
CA GLY A 193 -5.75 34.29 39.56
C GLY A 193 -5.24 33.31 38.50
N ILE A 194 -5.31 33.67 37.21
CA ILE A 194 -4.80 32.85 36.09
C ILE A 194 -3.29 33.04 35.97
N ILE A 195 -2.84 34.29 36.02
CA ILE A 195 -1.42 34.63 36.17
C ILE A 195 -1.20 34.87 37.65
N LYS A 196 -0.47 33.98 38.31
CA LYS A 196 0.01 34.25 39.67
C LYS A 196 1.40 34.85 39.55
N ASP A 197 1.64 35.96 40.23
CA ASP A 197 2.98 36.51 40.28
C ASP A 197 3.93 35.44 40.84
N PRO A 198 5.04 35.12 40.15
CA PRO A 198 5.91 34.01 40.56
C PRO A 198 6.47 34.22 41.97
N MET A 199 6.67 35.48 42.37
CA MET A 199 7.02 35.87 43.74
C MET A 199 5.89 35.55 44.73
N HIS A 200 4.64 35.84 44.39
CA HIS A 200 3.49 35.53 45.26
C HIS A 200 3.25 34.02 45.38
N VAL A 201 3.42 33.25 44.29
CA VAL A 201 3.35 31.78 44.35
C VAL A 201 4.39 31.22 45.30
N TYR A 202 5.62 31.73 45.24
CA TYR A 202 6.71 31.27 46.10
C TYR A 202 6.43 31.58 47.58
N VAL A 203 6.01 32.81 47.89
CA VAL A 203 5.67 33.23 49.26
C VAL A 203 4.51 32.40 49.83
N VAL A 204 3.43 32.21 49.06
CA VAL A 204 2.28 31.39 49.49
C VAL A 204 2.70 29.95 49.75
N LEU A 205 3.54 29.37 48.90
CA LEU A 205 4.05 28.01 49.10
C LEU A 205 4.97 27.89 50.33
N GLU A 206 5.77 28.92 50.63
CA GLU A 206 6.59 28.94 51.85
C GLU A 206 5.75 29.07 53.12
N GLU A 207 4.72 29.91 53.11
CA GLU A 207 3.77 30.03 54.21
C GLU A 207 2.98 28.72 54.43
N GLU A 208 2.54 28.07 53.35
CA GLU A 208 1.88 26.77 53.44
C GLU A 208 2.82 25.69 54.01
N LYS A 209 4.07 25.64 53.56
CA LYS A 209 5.08 24.73 54.12
C LYS A 209 5.30 24.99 55.61
N PHE A 210 5.43 26.25 56.01
CA PHE A 210 5.60 26.63 57.40
C PHE A 210 4.39 26.19 58.24
N ASN A 211 3.17 26.48 57.77
CA ASN A 211 1.93 26.09 58.44
C ASN A 211 1.79 24.56 58.57
N ILE A 212 2.19 23.79 57.55
CA ILE A 212 2.19 22.33 57.60
C ILE A 212 3.23 21.83 58.60
N CYS A 213 4.44 22.38 58.59
CA CYS A 213 5.48 22.05 59.56
C CYS A 213 5.04 22.34 60.99
N GLU A 214 4.42 23.50 61.25
CA GLU A 214 3.93 23.87 62.58
C GLU A 214 2.79 22.93 63.04
N LYS A 215 1.84 22.62 62.14
CA LYS A 215 0.77 21.64 62.42
C LYS A 215 1.35 20.27 62.71
N LEU A 216 2.30 19.80 61.90
CA LEU A 216 2.95 18.51 62.10
C LEU A 216 3.70 18.48 63.43
N GLN A 217 4.45 19.54 63.76
CA GLN A 217 5.16 19.64 65.03
C GLN A 217 4.18 19.60 66.22
N LYS A 218 3.05 20.30 66.13
CA LYS A 218 1.98 20.21 67.14
C LYS A 218 1.44 18.79 67.27
N PHE A 219 1.22 18.08 66.16
CA PHE A 219 0.79 16.67 66.20
C PHE A 219 1.86 15.73 66.77
N MET A 220 3.13 15.98 66.48
CA MET A 220 4.23 15.17 67.01
C MET A 220 4.43 15.36 68.52
N LEU A 221 4.18 16.57 69.05
CA LEU A 221 4.24 16.83 70.49
C LEU A 221 3.10 16.14 71.26
N VAL A 222 1.95 15.94 70.62
CA VAL A 222 0.78 15.25 71.20
C VAL A 222 0.79 13.75 70.87
N ARG A 223 1.93 13.21 70.39
CA ARG A 223 2.02 11.79 70.08
C ARG A 223 1.76 10.95 71.34
N PRO A 224 0.71 10.11 71.37
CA PRO A 224 0.44 9.26 72.51
C PRO A 224 1.60 8.29 72.72
N THR A 225 1.97 8.05 73.98
CA THR A 225 2.90 6.98 74.33
C THR A 225 2.25 5.62 74.07
N SER A 226 3.07 4.57 73.88
CA SER A 226 2.58 3.20 73.63
C SER A 226 1.58 2.75 74.69
N ASP A 227 1.86 3.06 75.96
CA ASP A 227 0.99 2.71 77.10
C ASP A 227 -0.41 3.33 76.97
N VAL A 228 -0.51 4.58 76.50
CA VAL A 228 -1.80 5.26 76.29
C VAL A 228 -2.57 4.64 75.11
N LEU A 229 -1.87 4.11 74.10
CA LEU A 229 -2.49 3.40 72.99
C LEU A 229 -3.00 2.01 73.40
N HIS A 230 -2.28 1.30 74.27
CA HIS A 230 -2.76 0.05 74.89
C HIS A 230 -3.98 0.28 75.80
N GLN A 231 -3.94 1.31 76.64
CA GLN A 231 -5.08 1.69 77.48
C GLN A 231 -6.33 2.06 76.67
N ARG A 232 -6.15 2.55 75.43
CA ARG A 232 -7.24 2.85 74.51
C ARG A 232 -7.68 1.66 73.66
N GLY A 233 -7.01 0.51 73.78
CA GLY A 233 -7.26 -0.68 72.95
C GLY A 233 -7.02 -0.45 71.47
N ILE A 234 -6.19 0.55 71.11
CA ILE A 234 -5.82 0.82 69.70
C ILE A 234 -4.66 -0.09 69.30
N LEU A 235 -3.69 -0.23 70.20
CA LEU A 235 -2.77 -1.34 70.16
C LEU A 235 -3.42 -2.42 71.02
N GLU A 236 -3.95 -3.46 70.37
CA GLU A 236 -4.14 -4.73 71.06
C GLU A 236 -2.78 -5.04 71.68
N GLU A 237 -2.73 -5.11 73.00
CA GLU A 237 -1.55 -5.65 73.68
C GLU A 237 -1.22 -6.93 72.95
N ASP A 238 0.05 -7.16 72.55
CA ASP A 238 0.44 -8.44 71.96
C ASP A 238 -0.04 -9.51 72.94
N GLU A 239 -1.23 -10.08 72.69
CA GLU A 239 -1.97 -10.81 73.72
C GLU A 239 -1.11 -12.00 74.11
N LEU A 240 -0.38 -12.52 73.13
CA LEU A 240 0.66 -13.52 73.21
C LEU A 240 1.84 -13.12 74.12
N ALA A 241 2.33 -11.88 74.09
CA ALA A 241 3.45 -11.44 74.94
C ALA A 241 3.04 -11.27 76.41
N ILE A 242 1.83 -10.75 76.67
CA ILE A 242 1.28 -10.63 78.03
C ILE A 242 0.91 -12.00 78.60
N VAL A 243 0.36 -12.87 77.76
CA VAL A 243 0.10 -14.28 78.07
C VAL A 243 1.39 -15.01 78.41
N PHE A 244 2.43 -14.85 77.59
CA PHE A 244 3.72 -15.47 77.83
C PHE A 244 4.28 -15.02 79.17
N LYS A 245 4.31 -13.71 79.44
CA LYS A 245 4.79 -13.16 80.72
C LYS A 245 3.98 -13.61 81.94
N LYS A 246 2.68 -13.91 81.78
CA LYS A 246 1.83 -14.47 82.86
C LYS A 246 2.08 -15.97 83.09
N LEU A 247 2.46 -16.73 82.06
CA LEU A 247 2.68 -18.17 82.14
C LEU A 247 4.07 -18.55 82.62
N VAL A 248 5.07 -17.76 82.26
CA VAL A 248 6.49 -18.01 82.57
C VAL A 248 6.80 -17.86 84.06
N GLY A 249 6.08 -17.01 84.80
CA GLY A 249 6.45 -16.71 86.19
C GLY A 249 7.84 -16.04 86.25
N GLU A 250 8.58 -16.21 87.36
CA GLU A 250 9.94 -15.66 87.50
C GLU A 250 11.02 -16.49 86.78
N GLU A 251 10.72 -17.74 86.41
CA GLU A 251 11.66 -18.62 85.71
C GLU A 251 11.47 -18.39 84.21
N GLU A 252 12.36 -17.62 83.58
CA GLU A 252 12.27 -17.01 82.22
C GLU A 252 12.17 -18.00 81.02
N GLU A 253 11.69 -19.22 81.21
CA GLU A 253 11.66 -20.30 80.21
C GLU A 253 10.26 -20.94 80.11
N LEU A 254 9.75 -21.13 78.88
CA LEU A 254 8.49 -21.83 78.63
C LEU A 254 8.70 -23.04 77.71
N THR A 255 8.14 -24.20 78.10
CA THR A 255 8.14 -25.39 77.23
C THR A 255 7.12 -25.23 76.08
N LEU A 256 7.46 -25.76 74.90
CA LEU A 256 6.56 -25.79 73.73
C LEU A 256 5.16 -26.36 74.07
N GLY A 257 5.12 -27.39 74.91
CA GLY A 257 3.88 -28.05 75.31
C GLY A 257 2.96 -27.15 76.13
N ALA A 258 3.54 -26.34 77.03
CA ALA A 258 2.78 -25.36 77.81
C ALA A 258 2.25 -24.23 76.91
N LEU A 259 3.08 -23.75 75.97
CA LEU A 259 2.68 -22.71 75.01
C LEU A 259 1.52 -23.17 74.13
N LEU A 260 1.63 -24.34 73.49
CA LEU A 260 0.59 -24.90 72.62
C LEU A 260 -0.69 -25.23 73.39
N GLY A 261 -0.56 -25.77 74.61
CA GLY A 261 -1.70 -26.05 75.48
C GLY A 261 -2.47 -24.78 75.83
N TYR A 262 -1.76 -23.67 76.04
CA TYR A 262 -2.39 -22.40 76.34
C TYR A 262 -3.01 -21.72 75.11
N MET A 263 -2.31 -21.71 73.96
CA MET A 263 -2.88 -21.18 72.71
C MET A 263 -4.18 -21.93 72.34
N ALA A 264 -4.21 -23.25 72.55
CA ALA A 264 -5.41 -24.06 72.38
C ALA A 264 -6.52 -23.68 73.38
N ALA A 265 -6.17 -23.38 74.64
CA ALA A 265 -7.13 -22.96 75.66
C ALA A 265 -7.73 -21.56 75.40
N MET A 266 -7.00 -20.67 74.72
CA MET A 266 -7.49 -19.35 74.29
C MET A 266 -8.17 -19.36 72.92
N GLU A 267 -8.34 -20.52 72.28
CA GLU A 267 -8.86 -20.64 70.91
C GLU A 267 -8.05 -19.85 69.86
N VAL A 268 -6.80 -19.48 70.16
CA VAL A 268 -5.93 -18.79 69.21
C VAL A 268 -5.49 -19.81 68.16
N ARG A 269 -5.85 -19.56 66.90
CA ARG A 269 -5.50 -20.43 65.78
C ARG A 269 -3.98 -20.46 65.63
N VAL A 270 -3.36 -21.58 66.00
CA VAL A 270 -1.93 -21.81 65.80
C VAL A 270 -1.68 -21.88 64.29
N PRO A 271 -0.80 -21.04 63.72
CA PRO A 271 -0.44 -21.10 62.30
C PRO A 271 0.08 -22.49 61.93
N ASP A 272 -0.32 -23.01 60.78
CA ASP A 272 0.25 -24.26 60.25
C ASP A 272 1.77 -24.07 60.06
N GLY A 273 2.59 -24.99 60.56
CA GLY A 273 4.05 -24.89 60.56
C GLY A 273 4.68 -24.21 61.80
N PHE A 274 3.88 -23.75 62.78
CA PHE A 274 4.40 -23.14 64.01
C PHE A 274 5.40 -24.03 64.77
N ARG A 275 5.16 -25.35 64.79
CA ARG A 275 6.08 -26.33 65.44
C ARG A 275 7.45 -26.38 64.79
N GLU A 276 7.50 -26.29 63.47
CA GLU A 276 8.76 -26.35 62.72
C GLU A 276 9.58 -25.08 62.94
N LYS A 277 8.90 -23.92 62.98
CA LYS A 277 9.53 -22.64 63.33
C LYS A 277 9.97 -22.59 64.79
N PHE A 278 9.24 -23.23 65.68
CA PHE A 278 9.67 -23.39 67.08
C PHE A 278 10.99 -24.15 67.17
N SER A 279 11.15 -25.24 66.42
CA SER A 279 12.43 -25.98 66.37
C SER A 279 13.57 -25.18 65.74
N ILE A 280 13.29 -24.14 64.93
CA ILE A 280 14.30 -23.24 64.39
C ILE A 280 14.68 -22.17 65.41
N ALA A 281 13.71 -21.66 66.18
CA ALA A 281 13.93 -20.63 67.20
C ALA A 281 14.55 -21.17 68.49
N ASP A 282 14.28 -22.43 68.86
CA ASP A 282 14.93 -23.17 69.96
C ASP A 282 16.37 -23.56 69.56
N GLN A 283 17.30 -22.60 69.65
CA GLN A 283 18.69 -22.76 69.20
C GLN A 283 19.45 -23.81 70.02
N ASN A 284 19.09 -23.96 71.30
CA ASN A 284 19.63 -24.88 72.29
C ASN A 284 19.03 -26.30 72.20
N GLN A 285 17.89 -26.47 71.51
CA GLN A 285 17.16 -27.73 71.35
C GLN A 285 16.80 -28.40 72.68
N ASP A 286 16.70 -27.62 73.76
CA ASP A 286 16.35 -28.15 75.09
C ASP A 286 14.83 -28.20 75.31
N GLY A 287 14.05 -27.70 74.34
CA GLY A 287 12.59 -27.67 74.38
C GLY A 287 12.01 -26.49 75.15
N ASN A 288 12.87 -25.59 75.66
CA ASN A 288 12.51 -24.36 76.34
C ASN A 288 12.89 -23.17 75.45
N ILE A 289 11.97 -22.23 75.29
CA ILE A 289 12.26 -20.99 74.56
C ILE A 289 12.30 -19.82 75.54
N SER A 290 13.36 -19.04 75.46
CA SER A 290 13.48 -17.78 76.18
C SER A 290 12.54 -16.72 75.60
N PHE A 291 12.19 -15.70 76.37
CA PHE A 291 11.28 -14.65 75.90
C PHE A 291 11.77 -13.93 74.62
N ASN A 292 13.08 -13.74 74.48
CA ASN A 292 13.65 -13.09 73.29
C ASN A 292 13.49 -13.97 72.03
N GLU A 293 13.75 -15.26 72.14
CA GLU A 293 13.56 -16.24 71.05
C GLU A 293 12.07 -16.39 70.69
N PHE A 294 11.17 -16.27 71.68
CA PHE A 294 9.73 -16.23 71.43
C PHE A 294 9.30 -15.00 70.62
N LEU A 295 9.86 -13.81 70.91
CA LEU A 295 9.59 -12.60 70.12
C LEU A 295 10.12 -12.72 68.68
N GLU A 296 11.28 -13.32 68.49
CA GLU A 296 11.82 -13.62 67.15
C GLU A 296 10.91 -14.59 66.39
N LEU A 297 10.38 -15.59 67.09
CA LEU A 297 9.45 -16.55 66.52
C LEU A 297 8.11 -15.91 66.10
N ILE A 298 7.56 -14.98 66.89
CA ILE A 298 6.36 -14.22 66.49
C ILE A 298 6.65 -13.37 65.26
N ASN A 299 7.80 -12.67 65.22
CA ASN A 299 8.18 -11.86 64.06
C ASN A 299 8.36 -12.72 62.81
N ALA A 300 9.00 -13.90 62.93
CA ALA A 300 9.15 -14.85 61.83
C ALA A 300 7.82 -15.47 61.38
N ALA A 301 6.87 -15.67 62.30
CA ALA A 301 5.53 -16.17 61.98
C ALA A 301 4.68 -15.10 61.26
N ASN A 302 4.83 -13.82 61.60
CA ASN A 302 4.14 -12.72 60.92
C ASN A 302 4.68 -12.48 59.50
N ILE A 303 5.99 -12.60 59.28
CA ILE A 303 6.61 -12.43 57.96
C ILE A 303 6.17 -13.52 56.98
N SER A 304 5.99 -14.76 57.44
CA SER A 304 5.60 -15.87 56.54
C SER A 304 4.19 -15.81 55.99
N PHE A 305 3.28 -15.04 56.62
CA PHE A 305 1.94 -14.85 56.08
C PHE A 305 1.97 -14.05 54.76
N GLU A 306 3.04 -13.29 54.49
CA GLU A 306 3.18 -12.52 53.25
C GLU A 306 3.86 -13.31 52.11
N GLU A 307 4.56 -14.42 52.40
CA GLU A 307 5.37 -15.14 51.40
C GLU A 307 4.71 -16.43 50.85
N ASP A 308 3.79 -17.06 51.59
CA ASP A 308 3.15 -18.33 51.18
C ASP A 308 1.89 -18.17 50.29
N GLU A 309 1.44 -16.95 49.96
CA GLU A 309 0.40 -16.73 48.94
C GLU A 309 0.86 -17.08 47.49
N SER A 310 2.10 -17.53 47.32
CA SER A 310 2.69 -17.79 46.01
C SER A 310 2.62 -19.24 45.52
N ASN A 311 2.21 -20.23 46.34
CA ASN A 311 2.34 -21.66 45.93
C ASN A 311 1.18 -22.63 46.23
N ASP A 312 0.03 -22.21 46.77
CA ASP A 312 -1.08 -23.15 46.99
C ASP A 312 -2.07 -23.27 45.82
N GLU A 313 -1.91 -24.38 45.09
CA GLU A 313 -2.60 -24.80 43.87
C GLU A 313 -4.08 -25.24 44.06
N LYS A 314 -4.78 -24.82 45.13
CA LYS A 314 -6.09 -25.44 45.52
C LYS A 314 -7.26 -24.51 45.84
N THR A 315 -7.34 -23.31 45.27
CA THR A 315 -8.60 -22.56 45.18
C THR A 315 -8.99 -22.27 43.73
N GLN A 316 -9.71 -23.22 43.12
CA GLN A 316 -10.13 -23.22 41.72
C GLN A 316 -11.15 -22.14 41.32
N GLU A 317 -11.68 -21.34 42.26
CA GLU A 317 -12.63 -20.26 41.92
C GLU A 317 -11.97 -18.89 41.76
N GLY A 318 -10.87 -18.62 42.47
CA GLY A 318 -10.04 -17.41 42.27
C GLY A 318 -9.14 -17.48 41.03
N SER A 319 -8.73 -18.70 40.64
CA SER A 319 -7.93 -18.92 39.43
C SER A 319 -8.73 -18.67 38.15
N SER A 320 -10.05 -18.84 38.16
CA SER A 320 -10.89 -18.55 36.98
C SER A 320 -10.84 -17.08 36.60
N VAL A 321 -10.93 -16.16 37.57
CA VAL A 321 -10.85 -14.72 37.29
C VAL A 321 -9.42 -14.35 36.89
N LYS A 322 -8.40 -14.85 37.58
CA LYS A 322 -7.00 -14.55 37.24
C LYS A 322 -6.61 -15.12 35.87
N PHE A 323 -7.07 -16.32 35.54
CA PHE A 323 -6.85 -16.97 34.25
C PHE A 323 -7.66 -16.30 33.13
N ALA A 324 -8.93 -15.95 33.38
CA ALA A 324 -9.73 -15.16 32.45
C ALA A 324 -9.14 -13.75 32.25
N LEU A 325 -8.58 -13.14 33.29
CA LEU A 325 -7.89 -11.86 33.20
C LEU A 325 -6.59 -12.01 32.40
N LEU A 326 -5.78 -13.05 32.66
CA LEU A 326 -4.57 -13.34 31.90
C LEU A 326 -4.87 -13.71 30.45
N GLU A 327 -5.93 -14.45 30.19
CA GLU A 327 -6.36 -14.79 28.84
C GLU A 327 -6.94 -13.57 28.12
N ASN A 328 -7.68 -12.70 28.81
CA ASN A 328 -8.09 -11.41 28.27
C ASN A 328 -6.91 -10.47 28.04
N LEU A 329 -5.89 -10.49 28.90
CA LEU A 329 -4.64 -9.75 28.71
C LEU A 329 -3.82 -10.30 27.54
N ARG A 330 -3.79 -11.62 27.33
CA ARG A 330 -3.17 -12.26 26.16
C ARG A 330 -3.95 -12.01 24.86
N ARG A 331 -5.27 -11.85 24.94
CA ARG A 331 -6.15 -11.50 23.81
C ARG A 331 -6.12 -10.00 23.48
N ARG A 332 -5.56 -9.15 24.35
CA ARG A 332 -5.32 -7.74 23.99
C ARG A 332 -4.32 -7.70 22.86
N SER A 333 -4.66 -6.95 21.84
CA SER A 333 -3.78 -6.69 20.71
C SER A 333 -2.47 -6.08 21.25
N ASN A 334 -1.33 -6.55 20.75
CA ASN A 334 -0.04 -6.01 21.14
C ASN A 334 -0.01 -4.48 20.86
N TYR A 335 0.82 -3.74 21.61
CA TYR A 335 0.97 -2.29 21.47
C TYR A 335 1.20 -1.89 20.00
N ASP A 336 2.12 -2.57 19.31
CA ASP A 336 2.43 -2.34 17.89
C ASP A 336 1.21 -2.58 16.99
N ASP A 337 0.37 -3.55 17.34
CA ASP A 337 -0.83 -3.92 16.59
C ASP A 337 -1.95 -2.88 16.78
N LEU A 338 -2.03 -2.26 17.97
CA LEU A 338 -2.92 -1.13 18.25
C LEU A 338 -2.45 0.15 17.55
N VAL A 339 -1.15 0.38 17.48
CA VAL A 339 -0.54 1.50 16.74
C VAL A 339 -0.74 1.32 15.24
N SER A 340 -0.48 0.12 14.71
CA SER A 340 -0.68 -0.22 13.30
C SER A 340 -2.14 -0.07 12.86
N ARG A 341 -3.09 -0.37 13.74
CA ARG A 341 -4.53 -0.17 13.49
C ARG A 341 -5.00 1.26 13.75
N SER A 342 -4.11 2.18 14.10
CA SER A 342 -4.43 3.57 14.46
C SER A 342 -5.44 3.69 15.61
N ILE A 343 -5.52 2.68 16.48
CA ILE A 343 -6.40 2.66 17.67
C ILE A 343 -5.69 3.35 18.82
N LEU A 344 -4.42 2.98 19.07
CA LEU A 344 -3.50 3.81 19.82
C LEU A 344 -2.82 4.74 18.82
N ARG A 345 -2.94 6.05 19.01
CA ARG A 345 -1.99 6.96 18.38
C ARG A 345 -0.67 6.82 19.14
N GLU A 346 0.46 6.98 18.46
CA GLU A 346 1.76 7.20 19.12
C GLU A 346 1.67 8.53 19.89
N SER A 347 0.93 8.56 21.00
CA SER A 347 0.95 9.71 21.86
C SER A 347 2.35 9.72 22.44
N GLY A 348 3.10 10.76 22.11
CA GLY A 348 4.34 11.12 22.80
C GLY A 348 4.14 11.14 24.31
N SER A 349 5.22 11.42 25.05
CA SER A 349 5.29 11.41 26.52
C SER A 349 3.97 11.80 27.22
N PRO A 350 3.66 11.28 28.42
CA PRO A 350 2.42 11.59 29.15
C PRO A 350 2.05 13.09 29.20
N ALA A 351 3.05 13.98 29.16
CA ALA A 351 2.88 15.43 29.03
C ALA A 351 2.27 15.88 27.69
N ALA A 352 2.64 15.26 26.57
CA ALA A 352 2.07 15.52 25.25
C ALA A 352 0.59 15.14 25.17
N ALA A 353 0.19 14.02 25.77
CA ALA A 353 -1.22 13.63 25.85
C ALA A 353 -2.06 14.62 26.68
N LEU A 354 -1.51 15.15 27.79
CA LEU A 354 -2.16 16.19 28.58
C LEU A 354 -2.27 17.51 27.82
N LEU A 355 -1.24 17.89 27.05
CA LEU A 355 -1.28 19.05 26.17
C LEU A 355 -2.33 18.89 25.07
N GLU A 356 -2.38 17.74 24.40
CA GLU A 356 -3.38 17.46 23.36
C GLU A 356 -4.80 17.53 23.95
N ARG A 357 -5.03 16.92 25.12
CA ARG A 357 -6.31 17.00 25.83
C ARG A 357 -6.70 18.44 26.15
N ASN A 358 -5.76 19.26 26.61
CA ASN A 358 -6.01 20.68 26.91
C ASN A 358 -6.28 21.50 25.64
N LEU A 359 -5.58 21.23 24.54
CA LEU A 359 -5.82 21.87 23.24
C LEU A 359 -7.21 21.51 22.70
N ILE A 360 -7.61 20.23 22.78
CA ILE A 360 -8.96 19.79 22.41
C ILE A 360 -10.02 20.45 23.28
N LYS A 361 -9.80 20.50 24.61
CA LYS A 361 -10.72 21.15 25.55
C LYS A 361 -10.89 22.64 25.23
N ASN A 362 -9.80 23.34 24.91
CA ASN A 362 -9.84 24.75 24.53
C ASN A 362 -10.52 24.97 23.18
N ARG A 363 -10.24 24.11 22.19
CA ARG A 363 -10.92 24.15 20.89
C ARG A 363 -12.42 23.89 21.02
N LEU A 364 -12.83 22.95 21.87
CA LEU A 364 -14.24 22.70 22.16
C LEU A 364 -14.90 23.88 22.88
N LYS A 365 -14.21 24.51 23.84
CA LYS A 365 -14.70 25.74 24.48
C LYS A 365 -14.89 26.88 23.48
N LEU A 366 -13.91 27.10 22.58
CA LEU A 366 -14.03 28.09 21.50
C LEU A 366 -15.19 27.76 20.57
N ASN A 367 -15.29 26.51 20.11
CA ASN A 367 -16.40 26.07 19.26
C ASN A 367 -17.76 26.22 19.97
N LEU A 368 -17.83 26.01 21.29
CA LEU A 368 -19.06 26.21 22.07
C LEU A 368 -19.39 27.70 22.22
N ALA A 369 -18.38 28.56 22.38
CA ALA A 369 -18.56 30.01 22.43
C ALA A 369 -18.90 30.62 21.06
N GLU A 370 -18.42 30.02 19.97
CA GLU A 370 -18.75 30.39 18.59
C GLU A 370 -20.10 29.84 18.13
N ARG A 371 -20.75 28.96 18.90
CA ARG A 371 -22.14 28.60 18.60
C ARG A 371 -23.00 29.85 18.67
N SER A 372 -23.70 30.11 17.57
CA SER A 372 -24.74 31.13 17.51
C SER A 372 -25.66 31.00 18.71
N SER A 373 -26.00 32.13 19.33
CA SER A 373 -26.85 32.13 20.51
C SER A 373 -28.17 31.41 20.19
N PRO A 374 -28.83 30.79 21.17
CA PRO A 374 -30.13 30.15 20.93
C PRO A 374 -31.15 31.11 20.31
N GLU A 375 -31.06 32.42 20.60
CA GLU A 375 -31.85 33.47 19.96
C GLU A 375 -31.50 33.67 18.48
N GLU A 376 -30.22 33.65 18.09
CA GLU A 376 -29.81 33.72 16.69
C GLU A 376 -30.23 32.47 15.89
N LEU A 377 -30.13 31.29 16.52
CA LEU A 377 -30.62 30.05 15.93
C LEU A 377 -32.14 30.06 15.79
N SER A 378 -32.87 30.67 16.74
CA SER A 378 -34.31 30.92 16.66
C SER A 378 -34.66 31.86 15.50
N ARG A 379 -33.97 33.01 15.40
CA ARG A 379 -34.13 33.95 14.28
C ARG A 379 -33.84 33.34 12.91
N ARG A 380 -32.89 32.40 12.84
CA ARG A 380 -32.59 31.63 11.61
C ARG A 380 -33.58 30.49 11.33
N GLY A 381 -34.55 30.26 12.20
CA GLY A 381 -35.54 29.18 12.09
C GLY A 381 -34.94 27.78 12.29
N LEU A 382 -33.73 27.68 12.84
CA LEU A 382 -33.05 26.41 13.12
C LEU A 382 -33.39 25.88 14.52
N LEU A 383 -33.63 26.80 15.46
CA LEU A 383 -34.31 26.50 16.71
C LEU A 383 -35.77 26.90 16.51
N THR A 384 -36.71 25.97 16.51
CA THR A 384 -38.09 26.38 16.80
C THR A 384 -38.12 26.73 18.28
N GLU A 385 -38.46 27.97 18.63
CA GLU A 385 -38.92 28.29 19.98
C GLU A 385 -40.10 27.36 20.25
N ASP A 386 -39.83 26.22 20.88
CA ASP A 386 -40.87 25.33 21.36
C ASP A 386 -41.55 26.09 22.50
N THR A 387 -42.51 26.94 22.14
CA THR A 387 -43.26 27.82 23.06
C THR A 387 -44.12 27.05 24.06
N HIS A 388 -44.11 25.72 24.02
CA HIS A 388 -44.75 24.89 25.02
C HIS A 388 -43.96 23.59 25.25
N PRO A 389 -43.61 23.24 26.52
CA PRO A 389 -42.93 21.97 26.83
C PRO A 389 -43.77 20.72 26.47
N GLU A 390 -45.08 20.88 26.28
CA GLU A 390 -46.00 19.86 25.76
C GLU A 390 -45.72 19.51 24.29
N ASP A 391 -45.52 20.51 23.43
CA ASP A 391 -45.25 20.29 22.01
C ASP A 391 -43.87 19.65 21.78
N ALA A 392 -42.88 19.99 22.62
CA ALA A 392 -41.58 19.34 22.61
C ALA A 392 -41.67 17.85 23.01
N ARG A 393 -42.54 17.50 23.97
CA ARG A 393 -42.81 16.09 24.33
C ARG A 393 -43.53 15.35 23.21
N GLN A 394 -44.49 15.99 22.54
CA GLN A 394 -45.25 15.39 21.45
C GLN A 394 -44.37 15.19 20.20
N ARG A 395 -43.45 16.11 19.90
CA ARG A 395 -42.42 15.96 18.85
C ARG A 395 -41.37 14.91 19.18
N ARG A 396 -40.97 14.79 20.46
CA ARG A 396 -40.11 13.67 20.90
C ARG A 396 -40.83 12.33 20.79
N GLY A 397 -42.12 12.28 21.10
CA GLY A 397 -42.96 11.10 20.90
C GLY A 397 -43.11 10.72 19.42
N SER A 398 -43.35 11.69 18.53
CA SER A 398 -43.50 11.42 17.10
C SER A 398 -42.17 11.06 16.43
N SER A 399 -41.07 11.73 16.78
CA SER A 399 -39.73 11.37 16.29
C SER A 399 -39.26 10.02 16.82
N ALA A 400 -39.53 9.70 18.10
CA ALA A 400 -39.27 8.37 18.64
C ALA A 400 -40.13 7.30 17.95
N SER A 401 -41.42 7.57 17.70
CA SER A 401 -42.31 6.68 16.96
C SER A 401 -41.89 6.48 15.50
N ILE A 402 -41.42 7.53 14.82
CA ILE A 402 -40.88 7.44 13.45
C ILE A 402 -39.55 6.66 13.45
N LEU A 403 -38.69 6.88 14.44
CA LEU A 403 -37.44 6.12 14.61
C LEU A 403 -37.72 4.65 14.91
N GLU A 404 -38.70 4.37 15.75
CA GLU A 404 -39.13 3.01 16.09
C GLU A 404 -39.80 2.33 14.89
N ALA A 405 -40.66 3.04 14.14
CA ALA A 405 -41.24 2.55 12.90
C ALA A 405 -40.16 2.32 11.82
N THR A 406 -39.15 3.19 11.72
CA THR A 406 -38.04 3.00 10.77
C THR A 406 -37.12 1.87 11.18
N LEU A 407 -36.82 1.71 12.48
CA LEU A 407 -36.05 0.60 13.01
C LEU A 407 -36.80 -0.73 12.85
N ASN A 408 -38.11 -0.76 13.08
CA ASN A 408 -38.95 -1.95 12.88
C ASN A 408 -39.21 -2.24 11.40
N SER A 409 -39.19 -1.23 10.53
CA SER A 409 -39.25 -1.40 9.07
C SER A 409 -37.91 -1.77 8.45
N ARG A 410 -36.83 -1.79 9.26
CA ARG A 410 -35.51 -2.14 8.76
C ARG A 410 -35.55 -3.60 8.31
N PRO A 411 -35.24 -3.89 7.03
CA PRO A 411 -35.23 -5.25 6.55
C PRO A 411 -34.24 -6.08 7.37
N ASP A 412 -34.68 -7.24 7.86
CA ASP A 412 -33.84 -8.16 8.61
C ASP A 412 -32.57 -8.53 7.82
N ALA A 413 -31.52 -8.93 8.53
CA ALA A 413 -30.24 -9.26 7.92
C ALA A 413 -30.35 -10.29 6.77
N ALA A 414 -31.31 -11.23 6.86
CA ALA A 414 -31.64 -12.16 5.79
C ALA A 414 -32.19 -11.44 4.54
N ARG A 415 -33.14 -10.53 4.71
CA ARG A 415 -33.73 -9.76 3.61
C ARG A 415 -32.74 -8.77 3.01
N MET A 416 -31.85 -8.17 3.81
CA MET A 416 -30.74 -7.36 3.30
C MET A 416 -29.71 -8.17 2.50
N LYS A 417 -29.55 -9.47 2.80
CA LYS A 417 -28.74 -10.40 2.01
C LYS A 417 -29.42 -10.73 0.69
N ASP A 418 -30.73 -10.98 0.71
CA ASP A 418 -31.52 -11.28 -0.51
C ASP A 418 -31.63 -10.07 -1.45
N ILE A 419 -31.74 -8.86 -0.90
CA ILE A 419 -31.72 -7.59 -1.66
C ILE A 419 -30.28 -7.26 -2.15
N GLY A 420 -29.26 -8.00 -1.69
CA GLY A 420 -27.87 -7.80 -2.12
C GLY A 420 -27.17 -6.59 -1.50
N MET A 421 -27.72 -6.02 -0.42
CA MET A 421 -27.07 -4.95 0.35
C MET A 421 -25.95 -5.49 1.24
N ILE A 422 -26.14 -6.67 1.85
CA ILE A 422 -25.10 -7.39 2.56
C ILE A 422 -24.52 -8.43 1.61
N LYS A 423 -23.46 -8.05 0.90
CA LYS A 423 -22.73 -8.98 0.03
C LYS A 423 -21.99 -10.00 0.87
N ASN A 424 -22.02 -11.25 0.44
CA ASN A 424 -21.30 -12.33 1.10
C ASN A 424 -19.79 -11.98 1.10
N PRO A 425 -19.05 -12.07 2.22
CA PRO A 425 -17.63 -11.70 2.26
C PRO A 425 -16.79 -12.42 1.19
N LEU A 426 -17.19 -13.64 0.80
CA LEU A 426 -16.58 -14.36 -0.31
C LEU A 426 -16.85 -13.71 -1.67
N GLU A 427 -18.07 -13.25 -1.93
CA GLU A 427 -18.41 -12.51 -3.15
C GLU A 427 -17.72 -11.14 -3.19
N GLN A 428 -17.54 -10.49 -2.04
CA GLN A 428 -16.76 -9.26 -1.96
C GLN A 428 -15.29 -9.50 -2.34
N LYS A 429 -14.69 -10.58 -1.86
CA LYS A 429 -13.32 -10.98 -2.26
C LYS A 429 -13.24 -11.37 -3.74
N LEU A 430 -14.23 -12.10 -4.26
CA LEU A 430 -14.31 -12.49 -5.67
C LEU A 430 -14.50 -11.28 -6.60
N ASN A 431 -15.32 -10.32 -6.19
CA ASN A 431 -15.52 -9.05 -6.90
C ASN A 431 -14.28 -8.16 -6.82
N ALA A 432 -13.60 -8.09 -5.68
CA ALA A 432 -12.34 -7.37 -5.56
C ALA A 432 -11.25 -8.01 -6.44
N ALA A 433 -11.16 -9.34 -6.47
CA ALA A 433 -10.23 -10.07 -7.33
C ALA A 433 -10.57 -9.90 -8.83
N SER A 434 -11.85 -9.93 -9.20
CA SER A 434 -12.28 -9.72 -10.59
C SER A 434 -12.06 -8.28 -11.04
N LEU A 435 -12.28 -7.30 -10.16
CA LEU A 435 -11.96 -5.90 -10.40
C LEU A 435 -10.43 -5.71 -10.52
N GLY A 436 -9.65 -6.35 -9.65
CA GLY A 436 -8.18 -6.37 -9.73
C GLY A 436 -7.68 -6.91 -11.07
N ARG A 437 -8.22 -8.04 -11.55
CA ARG A 437 -7.89 -8.58 -12.89
C ARG A 437 -8.34 -7.64 -14.01
N LYS A 438 -9.54 -7.06 -13.93
CA LYS A 438 -10.01 -6.08 -14.93
C LYS A 438 -9.16 -4.82 -14.97
N LEU A 439 -8.63 -4.38 -13.83
CA LEU A 439 -7.72 -3.24 -13.73
C LEU A 439 -6.31 -3.60 -14.23
N GLN A 440 -5.83 -4.82 -13.99
CA GLN A 440 -4.58 -5.33 -14.56
C GLN A 440 -4.64 -5.49 -16.08
N MET A 441 -5.82 -5.82 -16.62
CA MET A 441 -6.06 -5.89 -18.07
C MET A 441 -6.26 -4.51 -18.72
N ARG A 442 -6.35 -3.42 -17.95
CA ARG A 442 -6.28 -2.08 -18.53
C ARG A 442 -4.86 -1.84 -18.99
N GLY A 443 -4.71 -1.54 -20.28
CA GLY A 443 -3.43 -1.16 -20.86
C GLY A 443 -2.80 -0.04 -20.05
N ASN A 444 -1.47 -0.06 -19.93
CA ASN A 444 -0.70 0.95 -19.24
C ASN A 444 -1.12 2.35 -19.73
N ALA A 445 -1.19 3.34 -18.84
CA ALA A 445 -1.61 4.70 -19.19
C ALA A 445 -0.81 5.25 -20.38
N ALA A 446 0.46 4.88 -20.51
CA ALA A 446 1.29 5.21 -21.67
C ALA A 446 0.77 4.62 -22.99
N ASP A 447 0.25 3.38 -22.98
CA ASP A 447 -0.34 2.75 -24.17
C ASP A 447 -1.71 3.35 -24.51
N LEU A 448 -2.48 3.73 -23.50
CA LEU A 448 -3.75 4.45 -23.71
C LEU A 448 -3.51 5.87 -24.25
N ARG A 449 -2.44 6.54 -23.85
CA ARG A 449 -1.99 7.82 -24.45
C ARG A 449 -1.54 7.62 -25.90
N LYS A 450 -0.70 6.60 -26.17
CA LYS A 450 -0.26 6.28 -27.54
C LYS A 450 -1.42 5.93 -28.48
N ARG A 451 -2.47 5.29 -27.96
CA ARG A 451 -3.70 4.99 -28.70
C ARG A 451 -4.66 6.18 -28.80
N GLY A 452 -4.34 7.33 -28.22
CA GLY A 452 -5.19 8.52 -28.23
C GLY A 452 -6.48 8.39 -27.40
N ILE A 453 -6.59 7.37 -26.55
CA ILE A 453 -7.77 7.12 -25.71
C ILE A 453 -7.69 7.96 -24.43
N LEU A 454 -6.48 8.15 -23.89
CA LEU A 454 -6.24 9.02 -22.74
C LEU A 454 -5.64 10.34 -23.23
N ILE A 455 -6.47 11.38 -23.34
CA ILE A 455 -6.04 12.75 -23.65
C ILE A 455 -5.84 13.48 -22.33
N GLU A 456 -4.59 13.75 -21.97
CA GLU A 456 -4.26 14.62 -20.84
C GLU A 456 -4.33 16.07 -21.31
N SER A 457 -5.54 16.62 -21.40
CA SER A 457 -5.69 18.07 -21.43
C SER A 457 -5.42 18.58 -20.01
N ALA A 458 -4.35 19.36 -19.86
CA ALA A 458 -3.90 19.86 -18.57
C ALA A 458 -4.89 20.84 -17.91
N GLU A 459 -5.94 21.29 -18.59
CA GLU A 459 -6.82 22.32 -18.03
C GLU A 459 -8.28 22.09 -18.45
N HIS A 460 -9.14 21.86 -17.45
CA HIS A 460 -10.57 22.21 -17.36
C HIS A 460 -11.55 21.72 -18.44
N SER A 461 -11.12 21.09 -19.54
CA SER A 461 -12.05 20.68 -20.61
C SER A 461 -12.75 19.36 -20.31
N TYR A 462 -12.11 18.41 -19.64
CA TYR A 462 -12.69 17.08 -19.41
C TYR A 462 -13.81 17.08 -18.36
N THR A 463 -13.69 17.85 -17.27
CA THR A 463 -14.75 17.96 -16.25
C THR A 463 -15.98 18.70 -16.81
N THR A 464 -15.76 19.72 -17.64
CA THR A 464 -16.83 20.46 -18.31
C THR A 464 -17.51 19.61 -19.39
N LEU A 465 -16.75 18.79 -20.12
CA LEU A 465 -17.28 17.87 -21.13
C LEU A 465 -18.00 16.67 -20.50
N VAL A 466 -17.51 16.12 -19.38
CA VAL A 466 -18.21 15.09 -18.60
C VAL A 466 -19.45 15.66 -17.91
N GLY A 467 -19.39 16.90 -17.40
CA GLY A 467 -20.57 17.63 -16.89
C GLY A 467 -21.62 17.87 -17.99
N GLY A 468 -21.18 18.27 -19.19
CA GLY A 468 -22.01 18.41 -20.37
C GLY A 468 -22.63 17.08 -20.80
N MET A 469 -21.84 16.01 -20.94
CA MET A 469 -22.34 14.69 -21.34
C MET A 469 -23.29 14.08 -20.30
N THR A 470 -23.04 14.27 -18.99
CA THR A 470 -23.96 13.81 -17.94
C THR A 470 -25.28 14.60 -17.91
N SER A 471 -25.27 15.87 -18.33
CA SER A 471 -26.50 16.66 -18.51
C SER A 471 -27.30 16.25 -19.76
N VAL A 472 -26.63 15.85 -20.84
CA VAL A 472 -27.25 15.30 -22.06
C VAL A 472 -27.86 13.91 -21.81
N VAL A 473 -27.20 13.05 -21.02
CA VAL A 473 -27.76 11.77 -20.58
C VAL A 473 -28.98 11.94 -19.67
N LYS A 474 -29.10 13.10 -18.99
CA LYS A 474 -30.29 13.49 -18.21
C LYS A 474 -31.40 14.16 -19.05
N GLY A 475 -31.29 14.15 -20.38
CA GLY A 475 -32.37 14.59 -21.28
C GLY A 475 -32.52 16.09 -21.45
N ILE A 476 -31.59 16.90 -20.93
CA ILE A 476 -31.62 18.36 -21.14
C ILE A 476 -30.87 18.68 -22.43
N LYS A 477 -31.60 19.02 -23.49
CA LYS A 477 -31.02 19.47 -24.76
C LYS A 477 -30.73 20.97 -24.66
N PHE A 478 -29.46 21.35 -24.49
CA PHE A 478 -29.05 22.73 -24.71
C PHE A 478 -28.77 22.93 -26.20
N PRO A 479 -29.36 23.95 -26.85
CA PRO A 479 -28.98 24.32 -28.20
C PRO A 479 -27.53 24.80 -28.20
N THR A 480 -26.76 24.44 -29.22
CA THR A 480 -25.33 24.81 -29.38
C THR A 480 -25.08 26.31 -29.29
N SER A 481 -26.08 27.14 -29.58
CA SER A 481 -26.02 28.59 -29.43
C SER A 481 -26.00 29.08 -27.97
N GLU A 482 -26.50 28.30 -27.00
CA GLU A 482 -26.43 28.66 -25.58
C GLU A 482 -25.09 28.31 -24.94
N LEU A 483 -24.46 27.22 -25.38
CA LEU A 483 -23.10 26.86 -24.93
C LEU A 483 -22.08 27.92 -25.32
N LEU A 484 -22.15 28.43 -26.56
CA LEU A 484 -21.32 29.54 -27.03
C LEU A 484 -21.57 30.85 -26.25
N LYS A 485 -22.82 31.12 -25.84
CA LYS A 485 -23.14 32.29 -25.02
C LYS A 485 -22.57 32.18 -23.61
N MET A 486 -22.56 30.99 -23.01
CA MET A 486 -21.93 30.80 -21.69
C MET A 486 -20.42 31.00 -21.72
N GLU A 487 -19.76 30.58 -22.81
CA GLU A 487 -18.32 30.79 -22.99
C GLU A 487 -17.99 32.29 -23.11
N MET A 488 -18.73 33.03 -23.93
CA MET A 488 -18.56 34.49 -24.06
C MET A 488 -18.83 35.25 -22.76
N VAL A 489 -19.82 34.83 -21.96
CA VAL A 489 -20.10 35.44 -20.65
C VAL A 489 -18.97 35.15 -19.66
N SER A 490 -18.35 33.98 -19.72
CA SER A 490 -17.22 33.64 -18.87
C SER A 490 -15.96 34.48 -19.20
N GLU A 491 -15.72 34.76 -20.48
CA GLU A 491 -14.62 35.63 -20.91
C GLU A 491 -14.87 37.09 -20.54
N ALA A 492 -16.11 37.57 -20.70
CA ALA A 492 -16.49 38.93 -20.30
C ALA A 492 -16.30 39.15 -18.78
N ASN A 493 -16.67 38.16 -17.96
CA ASN A 493 -16.47 38.24 -16.51
C ASN A 493 -14.98 38.24 -16.13
N ARG A 494 -14.13 37.47 -16.82
CA ARG A 494 -12.67 37.51 -16.61
C ARG A 494 -12.07 38.87 -16.98
N ALA A 495 -12.55 39.49 -18.06
CA ALA A 495 -12.08 40.81 -18.46
C ALA A 495 -12.46 41.88 -17.43
N LEU A 496 -13.66 41.78 -16.85
CA LEU A 496 -14.14 42.67 -15.80
C LEU A 496 -13.33 42.52 -14.50
N GLU A 497 -13.07 41.29 -14.06
CA GLU A 497 -12.22 41.01 -12.89
C GLU A 497 -10.78 41.52 -13.09
N ALA A 498 -10.23 41.40 -14.30
CA ALA A 498 -8.91 41.94 -14.62
C ALA A 498 -8.86 43.48 -14.59
N GLN A 499 -9.95 44.16 -14.98
CA GLN A 499 -10.08 45.61 -14.83
C GLN A 499 -10.18 46.03 -13.36
N GLU A 500 -11.02 45.38 -12.57
CA GLU A 500 -11.12 45.67 -11.13
C GLU A 500 -9.79 45.48 -10.41
N MET A 501 -9.01 44.46 -10.77
CA MET A 501 -7.69 44.22 -10.18
C MET A 501 -6.68 45.31 -10.56
N LYS A 502 -6.77 45.88 -11.78
CA LYS A 502 -5.93 47.02 -12.18
C LYS A 502 -6.30 48.31 -11.46
N GLU A 503 -7.59 48.55 -11.18
CA GLU A 503 -8.03 49.72 -10.40
C GLU A 503 -7.68 49.60 -8.92
N LYS A 504 -7.87 48.42 -8.31
CA LYS A 504 -7.59 48.19 -6.89
C LYS A 504 -6.10 48.16 -6.57
N PHE A 505 -5.27 47.80 -7.54
CA PHE A 505 -3.82 47.71 -7.37
C PHE A 505 -3.11 48.46 -8.51
N PRO A 506 -3.03 49.81 -8.43
CA PRO A 506 -2.19 50.54 -9.35
C PRO A 506 -0.76 49.96 -9.26
N PRO A 507 -0.08 49.76 -10.40
CA PRO A 507 1.29 49.27 -10.39
C PRO A 507 2.13 50.19 -9.51
N LYS A 508 2.82 49.59 -8.53
CA LYS A 508 3.73 50.36 -7.66
C LYS A 508 4.72 51.11 -8.56
N PRO A 509 5.00 52.40 -8.27
CA PRO A 509 6.00 53.16 -9.02
C PRO A 509 7.30 52.35 -9.03
N SER A 510 7.96 52.34 -10.19
CA SER A 510 9.17 51.56 -10.32
C SER A 510 10.23 52.12 -9.37
N VAL A 511 11.15 51.27 -8.92
CA VAL A 511 12.24 51.68 -8.00
C VAL A 511 13.06 52.84 -8.59
N ASN A 512 13.08 52.98 -9.92
CA ASN A 512 13.73 54.10 -10.60
C ASN A 512 12.97 55.42 -10.46
N ASP A 513 11.64 55.39 -10.37
CA ASP A 513 10.82 56.59 -10.18
C ASP A 513 11.01 57.16 -8.77
N VAL A 514 11.16 56.28 -7.77
CA VAL A 514 11.42 56.68 -6.37
C VAL A 514 12.86 57.18 -6.17
N LEU A 515 13.82 56.68 -6.95
CA LEU A 515 15.22 57.12 -6.90
C LEU A 515 15.45 58.50 -7.56
N ALA A 516 14.59 58.91 -8.49
CA ALA A 516 14.66 60.23 -9.11
C ALA A 516 14.16 61.34 -8.19
N GLU A 517 13.17 61.07 -7.33
CA GLU A 517 12.64 62.04 -6.37
C GLU A 517 13.56 62.28 -5.15
N LEU A 518 14.52 61.37 -4.89
CA LEU A 518 15.44 61.48 -3.76
C LEU A 518 16.78 62.18 -4.11
N SER A 519 16.96 62.64 -5.35
CA SER A 519 18.23 63.23 -5.82
C SER A 519 18.23 64.76 -5.97
N GLU A 520 17.21 65.47 -5.49
CA GLU A 520 17.08 66.93 -5.71
C GLU A 520 17.33 67.83 -4.48
N ASP A 521 17.63 67.29 -3.28
CA ASP A 521 17.59 68.10 -2.04
C ASP A 521 18.93 68.40 -1.32
N ASP A 522 20.11 68.19 -1.93
CA ASP A 522 21.38 68.57 -1.30
C ASP A 522 22.23 69.49 -2.19
N ASP A 523 21.86 70.77 -2.27
CA ASP A 523 22.75 71.86 -2.74
C ASP A 523 22.57 73.11 -1.86
N ASP A 524 22.80 72.95 -0.56
CA ASP A 524 23.02 74.08 0.35
C ASP A 524 24.47 74.53 0.22
N GLY A 525 24.68 75.54 -0.62
CA GLY A 525 25.93 76.24 -0.79
C GLY A 525 26.35 77.02 0.46
N ASP A 526 27.57 76.76 0.92
CA ASP A 526 28.31 77.62 1.84
C ASP A 526 29.10 78.68 1.04
N GLU A 527 28.71 79.96 1.19
CA GLU A 527 29.58 81.15 1.07
C GLU A 527 29.44 82.04 2.31
#